data_AF-A0A553NX03-F1
#
_entry.id   AF-A0A553NX03-F1
#
_cell.length_a   1.000
_cell.length_b   1.000
_cell.length_c   1.000
_cell.angle_alpha   90.00
_cell.angle_beta   90.00
_cell.angle_gamma   90.00
#
_symmetry.space_group_name_H-M   'P 1'
#
loop_
_entity.id
_entity.type
_entity.pdbx_description
1 polymer ?
#
loop_
_entity_poly.entity_id
_entity_poly.type
_entity_poly.pdbx_seq_one_letter_code
_entity_poly.pdbx_strand_id
1 'polypeptide(L)'
;MAKFEAPERMVCCTLCMCMAVAVFSSVALVYLTALVYMPAKREINSGLSDVPVVCTTVQRMETDDCDWYSCGEWCLSKSSHCVKLWAQVRRNGTDLELRGCQNIHDITCMVLDDDFVEKKSCSTDSDCASHNQRFFSKCPNYDCGTLKQPFRCDSKVHRCVSVRQYRNCKNDDVCTDLHHLFHCQDGLCQNITSVFECTIEDLGPPLDCRDKRNCITLKGYFMCEHGVCRQLIWPWHCERRCPSLTTNDKQNVILLSGDRMLSANCDIAIKAATSITSDKETIWRDVQNDRNAILMASCTSVKLRQEVESGSSVIEAGDCVNGTLMPRQILPGPKANYTSIHDIFGNLGHKFKLDQHGKGHQLIPFDSDIIIYNKTKLLINTEACINTLQEECTEFYLDHRRDGRNYSARDRFPCFYTPNHERFVTTRFSINQTRYIFLISFAVPASLWVLSCSCLFGCSKMLRVEENGEMRVRCRKELFVEDSEVPARKPSVKRRSIKVKKPSV
;
A
#
# COMPACT_ATOMS: atom_id res chain seq x y z
N MET A 1 -30.44 -39.82 -38.33
CA MET A 1 -30.50 -38.78 -37.27
C MET A 1 -31.63 -39.15 -36.32
N ALA A 2 -31.31 -39.75 -35.18
CA ALA A 2 -32.30 -40.16 -34.19
C ALA A 2 -32.94 -38.91 -33.57
N LYS A 3 -34.28 -38.82 -33.63
CA LYS A 3 -35.07 -37.83 -32.89
C LYS A 3 -35.08 -38.29 -31.43
N PHE A 4 -34.16 -37.77 -30.61
CA PHE A 4 -34.25 -37.90 -29.16
C PHE A 4 -35.53 -37.20 -28.70
N GLU A 5 -36.39 -37.90 -27.96
CA GLU A 5 -37.55 -37.30 -27.32
C GLU A 5 -37.06 -36.28 -26.27
N ALA A 6 -37.76 -35.15 -26.13
CA ALA A 6 -37.40 -34.06 -25.21
C ALA A 6 -36.93 -34.47 -23.78
N PRO A 7 -37.50 -35.50 -23.12
CA PRO A 7 -37.04 -35.94 -21.79
C PRO A 7 -35.65 -36.59 -21.77
N GLU A 8 -35.26 -37.36 -22.79
CA GLU A 8 -33.94 -38.04 -22.81
C GLU A 8 -32.80 -37.03 -22.97
N ARG A 9 -33.04 -36.00 -23.80
CA ARG A 9 -32.09 -34.89 -23.97
C ARG A 9 -31.87 -34.13 -22.67
N MET A 10 -32.93 -33.91 -21.88
CA MET A 10 -32.85 -33.25 -20.57
C MET A 10 -32.03 -34.06 -19.57
N VAL A 11 -32.23 -35.38 -19.51
CA VAL A 11 -31.47 -36.27 -18.62
C VAL A 11 -29.99 -36.30 -19.00
N CYS A 12 -29.69 -36.47 -20.29
CA CYS A 12 -28.31 -36.50 -20.79
C CYS A 12 -27.59 -35.16 -20.54
N CYS A 13 -28.25 -34.03 -20.80
CA CYS A 13 -27.70 -32.70 -20.48
C CYS A 13 -27.46 -32.53 -18.96
N THR A 14 -28.40 -32.98 -18.12
CA THR A 14 -28.25 -32.88 -16.66
C THR A 14 -27.08 -33.72 -16.16
N LEU A 15 -26.93 -34.96 -16.63
CA LEU A 15 -25.80 -35.82 -16.31
C LEU A 15 -24.47 -35.19 -16.75
N CYS A 16 -24.39 -34.68 -17.97
CA CYS A 16 -23.20 -34.01 -18.49
C CYS A 16 -22.82 -32.79 -17.64
N MET A 17 -23.79 -31.94 -17.30
CA MET A 17 -23.56 -30.77 -16.46
C MET A 17 -23.12 -31.16 -15.04
N CYS A 18 -23.75 -32.15 -14.42
CA CYS A 18 -23.35 -32.63 -13.09
C CYS A 18 -21.94 -33.24 -13.10
N MET A 19 -21.56 -34.00 -14.14
CA MET A 19 -20.19 -34.50 -14.29
C MET A 19 -19.20 -33.34 -14.45
N ALA A 20 -19.50 -32.37 -15.31
CA ALA A 20 -18.65 -31.21 -15.51
C ALA A 20 -18.46 -30.40 -14.22
N VAL A 21 -19.53 -30.09 -13.50
CA VAL A 21 -19.47 -29.36 -12.22
C VAL A 21 -18.68 -30.15 -11.18
N ALA A 22 -18.84 -31.48 -11.08
CA ALA A 22 -18.06 -32.30 -10.16
C ALA A 22 -16.55 -32.25 -10.48
N VAL A 23 -16.17 -32.34 -11.76
CA VAL A 23 -14.77 -32.26 -12.20
C VAL A 23 -14.20 -30.87 -11.92
N PHE A 24 -14.88 -29.79 -12.34
CA PHE A 24 -14.41 -28.43 -12.10
C PHE A 24 -14.32 -28.08 -10.61
N SER A 25 -15.27 -28.54 -9.80
CA SER A 25 -15.23 -28.34 -8.34
C SER A 25 -14.06 -29.08 -7.70
N SER A 26 -13.77 -30.30 -8.16
CA SER A 26 -12.61 -31.08 -7.66
C SER A 26 -11.29 -30.40 -8.01
N VAL A 27 -11.14 -29.94 -9.25
CA VAL A 27 -9.97 -29.20 -9.70
C VAL A 27 -9.82 -27.90 -8.92
N ALA A 28 -10.92 -27.16 -8.72
CA ALA A 28 -10.93 -25.93 -7.94
C ALA A 28 -10.43 -26.15 -6.50
N LEU A 29 -10.87 -27.20 -5.80
CA LEU A 29 -10.41 -27.51 -4.44
C LEU A 29 -8.89 -27.75 -4.37
N VAL A 30 -8.32 -28.44 -5.37
CA VAL A 30 -6.87 -28.67 -5.45
C VAL A 30 -6.12 -27.36 -5.62
N TYR A 31 -6.55 -26.50 -6.56
CA TYR A 31 -5.90 -25.20 -6.78
C TYR A 31 -6.05 -24.25 -5.58
N LEU A 32 -7.23 -24.19 -4.97
CA LEU A 32 -7.50 -23.34 -3.80
C LEU A 32 -6.71 -23.79 -2.57
N THR A 33 -6.28 -25.06 -2.51
CA THR A 33 -5.38 -25.51 -1.45
C THR A 33 -4.06 -24.75 -1.45
N ALA A 34 -3.44 -24.60 -2.62
CA ALA A 34 -2.18 -23.87 -2.75
C ALA A 34 -2.36 -22.35 -2.65
N LEU A 35 -3.43 -21.81 -3.25
CA LEU A 35 -3.63 -20.36 -3.37
C LEU A 35 -4.26 -19.71 -2.13
N VAL A 36 -5.13 -20.42 -1.42
CA VAL A 36 -5.93 -19.83 -0.32
C VAL A 36 -5.71 -20.59 0.99
N TYR A 37 -5.80 -21.93 0.99
CA TYR A 37 -5.83 -22.68 2.26
C TYR A 37 -4.47 -22.70 2.96
N MET A 38 -3.38 -22.93 2.22
CA MET A 38 -2.03 -22.91 2.80
C MET A 38 -1.66 -21.53 3.36
N PRO A 39 -1.82 -20.42 2.60
CA PRO A 39 -1.56 -19.07 3.13
C PRO A 39 -2.47 -18.73 4.33
N ALA A 40 -3.77 -19.01 4.25
CA ALA A 40 -4.72 -18.74 5.33
C ALA A 40 -4.35 -19.51 6.61
N LYS A 41 -3.95 -20.77 6.50
CA LYS A 41 -3.49 -21.56 7.65
C LYS A 41 -2.23 -20.96 8.29
N ARG A 42 -1.27 -20.50 7.49
CA ARG A 42 -0.05 -19.85 7.98
C ARG A 42 -0.37 -18.52 8.67
N GLU A 43 -1.27 -17.73 8.11
CA GLU A 43 -1.73 -16.47 8.68
C GLU A 43 -2.46 -16.68 10.02
N ILE A 44 -3.40 -17.64 10.09
CA ILE A 44 -4.10 -18.00 11.33
C ILE A 44 -3.12 -18.48 12.41
N ASN A 45 -2.09 -19.25 12.01
CA ASN A 45 -1.09 -19.79 12.93
C ASN A 45 0.08 -18.83 13.21
N SER A 46 0.09 -17.65 12.60
CA SER A 46 1.21 -16.70 12.73
C SER A 46 1.30 -16.10 14.14
N GLY A 47 0.19 -16.08 14.89
CA GLY A 47 0.13 -15.47 16.22
C GLY A 47 0.19 -13.94 16.20
N LEU A 48 -0.07 -13.31 15.04
CA LEU A 48 -0.15 -11.85 14.90
C LEU A 48 -1.32 -11.31 15.72
N SER A 49 -1.10 -10.19 16.41
CA SER A 49 -2.14 -9.43 17.10
C SER A 49 -3.07 -8.77 16.09
N ASP A 50 -4.38 -8.85 16.30
CA ASP A 50 -5.39 -8.14 15.47
C ASP A 50 -5.39 -6.62 15.70
N VAL A 51 -4.79 -6.14 16.79
CA VAL A 51 -4.65 -4.71 17.08
C VAL A 51 -3.38 -4.18 16.40
N PRO A 52 -3.50 -3.22 15.45
CA PRO A 52 -2.35 -2.63 14.80
C PRO A 52 -1.56 -1.75 15.77
N VAL A 53 -0.25 -1.80 15.60
CA VAL A 53 0.74 -0.94 16.26
C VAL A 53 1.45 -0.08 15.22
N VAL A 54 2.42 0.75 15.62
CA VAL A 54 3.14 1.61 14.68
C VAL A 54 4.53 1.06 14.41
N CYS A 55 4.81 0.88 13.12
CA CYS A 55 6.13 0.54 12.62
C CYS A 55 6.81 1.77 12.05
N THR A 56 8.11 1.88 12.29
CA THR A 56 8.98 2.91 11.69
C THR A 56 10.09 2.23 10.92
N THR A 57 10.27 2.56 9.64
CA THR A 57 11.36 1.97 8.85
C THR A 57 12.71 2.50 9.34
N VAL A 58 13.61 1.60 9.70
CA VAL A 58 14.94 1.93 10.27
C VAL A 58 16.08 1.60 9.32
N GLN A 59 15.87 0.67 8.40
CA GLN A 59 16.89 0.29 7.43
C GLN A 59 16.24 -0.27 6.17
N ARG A 60 16.78 0.13 5.01
CA ARG A 60 16.57 -0.52 3.72
C ARG A 60 17.89 -1.10 3.21
N MET A 61 17.85 -2.28 2.61
CA MET A 61 19.00 -2.88 1.94
C MET A 61 18.56 -3.51 0.63
N GLU A 62 19.28 -3.19 -0.44
CA GLU A 62 19.13 -3.83 -1.75
C GLU A 62 20.30 -4.78 -1.92
N THR A 63 20.00 -6.03 -2.27
CA THR A 63 21.02 -7.09 -2.34
C THR A 63 20.59 -8.16 -3.32
N ASP A 64 21.59 -8.87 -3.85
CA ASP A 64 21.40 -10.02 -4.73
C ASP A 64 21.27 -11.31 -3.93
N ASP A 65 21.63 -11.27 -2.64
CA ASP A 65 21.50 -12.38 -1.71
C ASP A 65 20.07 -12.43 -1.14
N CYS A 66 19.20 -13.21 -1.77
CA CYS A 66 17.76 -13.22 -1.51
C CYS A 66 17.26 -14.35 -0.61
N ASP A 67 17.90 -14.51 0.56
CA ASP A 67 17.40 -15.35 1.67
C ASP A 67 15.95 -15.03 2.07
N TRP A 68 15.60 -13.74 2.02
CA TRP A 68 14.26 -13.23 2.23
C TRP A 68 14.13 -11.85 1.57
N TYR A 69 12.89 -11.43 1.33
CA TYR A 69 12.54 -10.13 0.77
C TYR A 69 11.29 -9.61 1.47
N SER A 70 11.04 -8.30 1.37
CA SER A 70 9.91 -7.66 2.08
C SER A 70 8.60 -7.80 1.31
N CYS A 71 8.69 -7.72 -0.02
CA CYS A 71 7.60 -7.95 -0.96
C CYS A 71 8.15 -8.51 -2.28
N GLY A 72 7.54 -9.58 -2.78
CA GLY A 72 7.81 -10.15 -4.10
C GLY A 72 6.53 -10.31 -4.88
N GLU A 73 6.59 -10.00 -6.17
CA GLU A 73 5.54 -10.34 -7.13
C GLU A 73 5.82 -11.73 -7.69
N TRP A 74 4.76 -12.49 -8.00
CA TRP A 74 4.83 -13.82 -8.61
C TRP A 74 5.55 -14.86 -7.74
N CYS A 75 4.86 -15.39 -6.72
CA CYS A 75 5.44 -16.24 -5.65
C CYS A 75 6.10 -17.56 -6.09
N LEU A 76 6.05 -17.89 -7.38
CA LEU A 76 6.71 -19.06 -7.96
C LEU A 76 8.09 -18.75 -8.53
N SER A 77 8.41 -17.49 -8.81
CA SER A 77 9.70 -17.10 -9.36
C SER A 77 10.66 -16.66 -8.24
N LYS A 78 11.95 -16.96 -8.42
CA LYS A 78 13.02 -16.40 -7.57
C LYS A 78 13.58 -15.18 -8.28
N SER A 79 13.55 -14.03 -7.62
CA SER A 79 14.25 -12.83 -8.09
C SER A 79 15.74 -12.92 -7.78
N SER A 80 16.58 -12.40 -8.68
CA SER A 80 18.02 -12.24 -8.46
C SER A 80 18.37 -10.96 -7.68
N HIS A 81 17.43 -10.03 -7.54
CA HIS A 81 17.57 -8.79 -6.78
C HIS A 81 16.40 -8.63 -5.83
N CYS A 82 16.66 -8.30 -4.57
CA CYS A 82 15.62 -8.14 -3.56
C CYS A 82 15.88 -6.96 -2.62
N VAL A 83 14.78 -6.44 -2.09
CA VAL A 83 14.77 -5.36 -1.11
C VAL A 83 14.36 -5.89 0.26
N LYS A 84 15.23 -5.69 1.23
CA LYS A 84 15.05 -6.05 2.64
C LYS A 84 14.79 -4.77 3.45
N LEU A 85 13.64 -4.70 4.10
CA LEU A 85 13.23 -3.60 4.96
C LEU A 85 13.20 -4.07 6.41
N TRP A 86 13.76 -3.26 7.30
CA TRP A 86 13.65 -3.45 8.74
C TRP A 86 12.85 -2.32 9.34
N ALA A 87 11.96 -2.68 10.27
CA ALA A 87 11.17 -1.75 11.02
C ALA A 87 11.46 -1.86 12.53
N GLN A 88 11.40 -0.72 13.21
CA GLN A 88 11.22 -0.64 14.65
C GLN A 88 9.72 -0.64 14.94
N VAL A 89 9.31 -1.35 15.99
CA VAL A 89 7.91 -1.53 16.36
C VAL A 89 7.68 -0.87 17.69
N ARG A 90 6.63 -0.06 17.80
CA ARG A 90 6.22 0.59 19.04
C ARG A 90 4.70 0.58 19.21
N ARG A 91 4.23 0.73 20.44
CA ARG A 91 2.79 0.93 20.70
C ARG A 91 2.30 2.26 20.11
N ASN A 92 0.98 2.37 19.95
CA ASN A 92 0.35 3.61 19.51
C ASN A 92 0.57 4.72 20.55
N GLY A 93 0.83 5.92 20.06
CA GLY A 93 0.88 7.14 20.85
C GLY A 93 -0.52 7.68 21.13
N THR A 94 -0.60 8.99 21.35
CA THR A 94 -1.86 9.65 21.71
C THR A 94 -2.44 10.35 20.49
N ASP A 95 -3.71 10.10 20.19
CA ASP A 95 -4.44 10.88 19.19
C ASP A 95 -4.89 12.22 19.79
N LEU A 96 -4.59 13.31 19.10
CA LEU A 96 -4.85 14.68 19.54
C LEU A 96 -5.88 15.34 18.64
N GLU A 97 -6.77 16.12 19.25
CA GLU A 97 -7.64 17.05 18.58
C GLU A 97 -7.38 18.45 19.16
N LEU A 98 -6.88 19.37 18.33
CA LEU A 98 -6.66 20.76 18.73
C LEU A 98 -7.78 21.63 18.18
N ARG A 99 -8.35 22.49 19.04
CA ARG A 99 -9.49 23.36 18.72
C ARG A 99 -9.13 24.83 18.88
N GLY A 100 -9.89 25.68 18.19
CA GLY A 100 -9.68 27.13 18.21
C GLY A 100 -8.41 27.55 17.47
N CYS A 101 -7.96 26.78 16.48
CA CYS A 101 -6.67 27.04 15.84
C CYS A 101 -6.74 28.19 14.82
N GLN A 102 -5.82 29.14 14.94
CA GLN A 102 -5.63 30.31 14.07
C GLN A 102 -4.16 30.44 13.64
N ASN A 103 -3.88 31.34 12.67
CA ASN A 103 -2.53 31.61 12.16
C ASN A 103 -1.75 30.35 11.73
N ILE A 104 -2.42 29.41 11.08
CA ILE A 104 -1.80 28.13 10.71
C ILE A 104 -0.74 28.36 9.64
N HIS A 105 0.46 27.87 9.90
CA HIS A 105 1.53 27.73 8.92
C HIS A 105 1.85 26.25 8.73
N ASP A 106 1.68 25.78 7.51
CA ASP A 106 1.92 24.40 7.12
C ASP A 106 3.02 24.36 6.06
N ILE A 107 4.14 23.73 6.41
CA ILE A 107 5.30 23.62 5.52
C ILE A 107 5.71 22.16 5.38
N THR A 108 6.10 21.78 4.18
CA THR A 108 6.63 20.45 3.89
C THR A 108 8.00 20.58 3.24
N CYS A 109 8.98 19.89 3.80
CA CYS A 109 10.32 19.83 3.24
C CYS A 109 10.36 18.86 2.05
N MET A 110 10.95 19.30 0.95
CA MET A 110 11.15 18.44 -0.22
C MET A 110 12.20 17.36 0.07
N VAL A 111 11.98 16.13 -0.40
CA VAL A 111 12.89 14.99 -0.20
C VAL A 111 13.57 14.62 -1.51
N LEU A 112 14.86 14.32 -1.43
CA LEU A 112 15.65 13.75 -2.52
C LEU A 112 15.62 12.23 -2.50
N ASP A 113 14.44 11.64 -2.68
CA ASP A 113 14.33 10.19 -2.80
C ASP A 113 14.41 9.82 -4.30
N ASP A 114 15.53 9.27 -4.74
CA ASP A 114 15.87 8.96 -6.15
C ASP A 114 14.88 7.99 -6.82
N ASP A 115 14.10 7.25 -6.02
CA ASP A 115 13.37 6.08 -6.49
C ASP A 115 11.86 6.33 -6.71
N PHE A 116 11.42 7.56 -6.95
CA PHE A 116 10.01 7.89 -7.21
C PHE A 116 9.53 7.55 -8.64
N VAL A 117 10.30 6.78 -9.41
CA VAL A 117 9.99 6.52 -10.82
C VAL A 117 9.92 5.02 -11.09
N GLU A 118 8.75 4.44 -10.82
CA GLU A 118 8.39 3.21 -11.54
C GLU A 118 8.02 3.58 -12.99
N LYS A 119 8.71 2.93 -13.92
CA LYS A 119 8.56 3.13 -15.37
C LYS A 119 7.39 2.28 -15.90
N LYS A 120 6.12 2.72 -15.73
CA LYS A 120 4.95 2.00 -16.28
C LYS A 120 4.52 2.49 -17.65
N SER A 121 4.66 1.73 -18.73
CA SER A 121 4.26 2.17 -20.09
C SER A 121 2.73 2.23 -20.19
N CYS A 122 2.13 3.42 -20.20
CA CYS A 122 0.75 3.56 -20.67
C CYS A 122 0.78 3.66 -22.21
N SER A 123 -0.34 3.38 -22.87
CA SER A 123 -0.50 3.62 -24.31
C SER A 123 -1.45 4.80 -24.58
N THR A 124 -2.29 5.17 -23.60
CA THR A 124 -3.24 6.29 -23.69
C THR A 124 -3.35 7.07 -22.37
N ASP A 125 -3.81 8.32 -22.43
CA ASP A 125 -4.01 9.17 -21.25
C ASP A 125 -5.09 8.62 -20.29
N SER A 126 -6.06 7.85 -20.80
CA SER A 126 -7.07 7.16 -20.00
C SER A 126 -6.49 6.02 -19.16
N ASP A 127 -5.44 5.34 -19.62
CA ASP A 127 -4.78 4.25 -18.87
C ASP A 127 -4.03 4.78 -17.65
N CYS A 128 -3.50 5.99 -17.77
CA CYS A 128 -2.77 6.68 -16.72
C CYS A 128 -3.72 7.41 -15.73
N ALA A 129 -5.01 7.60 -16.08
CA ALA A 129 -5.97 8.34 -15.25
C ALA A 129 -6.31 7.63 -13.92
N SER A 130 -6.43 6.30 -13.91
CA SER A 130 -6.72 5.50 -12.70
C SER A 130 -5.55 5.49 -11.71
N HIS A 131 -4.32 5.40 -12.22
CA HIS A 131 -3.09 5.51 -11.43
C HIS A 131 -2.88 6.93 -10.89
N ASN A 132 -3.16 7.95 -11.71
CA ASN A 132 -3.12 9.34 -11.27
C ASN A 132 -4.16 9.65 -10.20
N GLN A 133 -5.42 9.20 -10.35
CA GLN A 133 -6.47 9.40 -9.34
C GLN A 133 -6.09 8.80 -7.97
N ARG A 134 -5.39 7.65 -7.97
CA ARG A 134 -4.85 7.03 -6.75
C ARG A 134 -3.79 7.92 -6.08
N PHE A 135 -2.93 8.57 -6.85
CA PHE A 135 -1.93 9.53 -6.36
C PHE A 135 -2.58 10.85 -5.89
N PHE A 136 -3.57 11.35 -6.64
CA PHE A 136 -4.38 12.53 -6.29
C PHE A 136 -5.12 12.36 -4.95
N SER A 137 -5.61 11.15 -4.65
CA SER A 137 -6.29 10.87 -3.37
C SER A 137 -5.40 11.03 -2.13
N LYS A 138 -4.06 10.92 -2.29
CA LYS A 138 -3.07 11.16 -1.23
C LYS A 138 -2.61 12.62 -1.13
N CYS A 139 -2.97 13.49 -2.09
CA CYS A 139 -2.63 14.92 -2.14
C CYS A 139 -3.88 15.81 -2.20
N PRO A 140 -4.76 15.82 -1.17
CA PRO A 140 -6.09 16.43 -1.28
C PRO A 140 -6.14 17.97 -1.34
N ASN A 141 -5.01 18.69 -1.23
CA ASN A 141 -5.01 20.16 -1.10
C ASN A 141 -4.13 20.92 -2.10
N TYR A 142 -3.62 20.27 -3.16
CA TYR A 142 -2.91 20.99 -4.21
C TYR A 142 -3.83 21.18 -5.42
N ASP A 143 -4.31 22.41 -5.59
CA ASP A 143 -4.89 22.89 -6.83
C ASP A 143 -3.85 22.71 -7.95
N CYS A 144 -4.11 21.80 -8.88
CA CYS A 144 -3.24 21.54 -10.04
C CYS A 144 -3.42 22.59 -11.14
N GLY A 145 -4.02 23.73 -10.82
CA GLY A 145 -4.07 24.92 -11.67
C GLY A 145 -2.78 25.75 -11.61
N THR A 146 -2.14 25.90 -12.78
CA THR A 146 -1.26 27.03 -13.19
C THR A 146 0.09 27.26 -12.50
N LEU A 147 0.43 26.59 -11.40
CA LEU A 147 1.80 26.58 -10.89
C LEU A 147 2.56 25.37 -11.45
N LYS A 148 3.72 25.60 -12.07
CA LYS A 148 4.70 24.58 -12.49
C LYS A 148 5.03 23.67 -11.30
N GLN A 149 4.28 22.58 -11.15
CA GLN A 149 4.50 21.55 -10.15
C GLN A 149 5.40 20.44 -10.72
N PRO A 150 6.09 19.66 -9.88
CA PRO A 150 7.20 18.79 -10.26
C PRO A 150 6.74 17.48 -10.89
N PHE A 151 5.62 17.43 -11.62
CA PHE A 151 5.13 16.25 -12.31
C PHE A 151 4.62 16.60 -13.73
N ARG A 152 4.92 15.81 -14.76
CA ARG A 152 4.55 16.03 -16.17
C ARG A 152 4.11 14.72 -16.80
N CYS A 153 3.07 14.78 -17.62
CA CYS A 153 2.73 13.74 -18.58
C CYS A 153 3.72 13.76 -19.75
N ASP A 154 4.53 12.73 -19.92
CA ASP A 154 5.33 12.55 -21.14
C ASP A 154 4.45 11.95 -22.24
N SER A 155 4.21 12.70 -23.33
CA SER A 155 3.34 12.28 -24.44
C SER A 155 3.98 11.30 -25.42
N LYS A 156 5.30 11.05 -25.34
CA LYS A 156 5.98 10.01 -26.14
C LYS A 156 6.01 8.66 -25.45
N VAL A 157 5.86 8.65 -24.12
CA VAL A 157 5.98 7.45 -23.26
C VAL A 157 4.68 7.17 -22.49
N HIS A 158 3.72 8.09 -22.56
CA HIS A 158 2.45 8.12 -21.83
C HIS A 158 2.62 7.76 -20.34
N ARG A 159 3.19 8.68 -19.54
CA ARG A 159 3.41 8.49 -18.08
C ARG A 159 3.31 9.79 -17.31
N CYS A 160 2.78 9.76 -16.10
CA CYS A 160 2.99 10.82 -15.11
C CYS A 160 4.31 10.60 -14.40
N VAL A 161 5.28 11.46 -14.72
CA VAL A 161 6.62 11.39 -14.15
C VAL A 161 6.75 12.52 -13.13
N SER A 162 7.32 12.25 -11.94
CA SER A 162 7.93 13.35 -11.19
C SER A 162 9.00 13.96 -12.10
N VAL A 163 8.81 15.19 -12.51
CA VAL A 163 9.77 15.97 -13.29
C VAL A 163 10.92 16.34 -12.37
N ARG A 164 11.66 15.33 -11.94
CA ARG A 164 13.09 15.47 -11.79
C ARG A 164 13.64 15.45 -13.20
N GLN A 165 13.96 16.63 -13.72
CA GLN A 165 14.67 16.76 -14.99
C GLN A 165 16.07 16.18 -14.82
N TYR A 166 16.20 14.85 -14.92
CA TYR A 166 17.52 14.25 -15.12
C TYR A 166 18.07 14.78 -16.44
N ARG A 167 19.17 15.51 -16.35
CA ARG A 167 19.98 15.90 -17.50
C ARG A 167 20.84 14.68 -17.83
N ASN A 168 20.51 14.03 -18.95
CA ASN A 168 21.29 12.90 -19.43
C ASN A 168 22.51 13.40 -20.20
N CYS A 169 23.67 13.46 -19.54
CA CYS A 169 24.92 13.92 -20.12
C CYS A 169 25.53 12.94 -21.14
N LYS A 170 24.89 11.79 -21.38
CA LYS A 170 25.22 10.91 -22.50
C LYS A 170 24.69 11.43 -23.83
N ASN A 171 23.67 12.27 -23.80
CA ASN A 171 23.09 12.88 -24.98
C ASN A 171 23.87 14.16 -25.33
N ASP A 172 24.01 14.42 -26.63
CA ASP A 172 24.66 15.63 -27.14
C ASP A 172 23.88 16.88 -26.69
N ASP A 173 24.62 17.94 -26.35
CA ASP A 173 24.11 19.27 -25.98
C ASP A 173 23.18 19.35 -24.76
N VAL A 174 23.00 18.27 -23.99
CA VAL A 174 22.12 18.28 -22.82
C VAL A 174 22.78 18.87 -21.57
N CYS A 175 24.10 18.72 -21.43
CA CYS A 175 24.86 19.15 -20.24
C CYS A 175 25.81 20.33 -20.50
N THR A 176 25.62 21.04 -21.60
CA THR A 176 26.41 22.22 -22.00
C THR A 176 26.11 23.45 -21.14
N ASP A 177 24.91 23.52 -20.55
CA ASP A 177 24.45 24.63 -19.69
C ASP A 177 24.02 24.12 -18.31
N LEU A 178 24.83 23.24 -17.72
CA LEU A 178 24.63 22.84 -16.33
C LEU A 178 25.05 23.99 -15.41
N HIS A 179 24.09 24.48 -14.65
CA HIS A 179 24.28 25.50 -13.63
C HIS A 179 23.68 24.99 -12.31
N HIS A 180 24.37 25.25 -11.20
CA HIS A 180 24.05 24.83 -9.83
C HIS A 180 24.53 23.43 -9.41
N LEU A 181 23.99 22.90 -8.30
CA LEU A 181 24.38 21.64 -7.66
C LEU A 181 23.61 20.46 -8.25
N PHE A 182 24.33 19.41 -8.65
CA PHE A 182 23.79 18.20 -9.24
C PHE A 182 24.21 16.95 -8.47
N HIS A 183 23.29 15.98 -8.37
CA HIS A 183 23.59 14.60 -8.04
C HIS A 183 23.60 13.78 -9.33
N CYS A 184 24.74 13.17 -9.67
CA CYS A 184 24.90 12.41 -10.90
C CYS A 184 25.12 10.92 -10.60
N GLN A 185 24.47 10.06 -11.37
CA GLN A 185 24.70 8.62 -11.36
C GLN A 185 24.84 8.13 -12.80
N ASP A 186 26.05 7.68 -13.16
CA ASP A 186 26.39 7.21 -14.50
C ASP A 186 25.96 8.19 -15.61
N GLY A 187 26.28 9.47 -15.44
CA GLY A 187 25.98 10.54 -16.39
C GLY A 187 24.52 11.01 -16.43
N LEU A 188 23.65 10.48 -15.58
CA LEU A 188 22.32 11.03 -15.34
C LEU A 188 22.38 11.99 -14.16
N CYS A 189 22.27 13.29 -14.43
CA CYS A 189 22.45 14.35 -13.43
C CYS A 189 21.12 14.99 -13.04
N GLN A 190 20.78 14.98 -11.75
CA GLN A 190 19.62 15.64 -11.20
C GLN A 190 20.02 16.96 -10.53
N ASN A 191 19.33 18.07 -10.85
CA ASN A 191 19.51 19.32 -10.12
C ASN A 191 18.92 19.17 -8.70
N ILE A 192 19.75 19.39 -7.68
CA ILE A 192 19.40 19.23 -6.27
C ILE A 192 19.43 20.54 -5.49
N THR A 193 19.72 21.65 -6.16
CA THR A 193 19.91 23.00 -5.57
C THR A 193 18.68 23.55 -4.87
N SER A 194 17.49 23.16 -5.33
CA SER A 194 16.24 23.56 -4.67
C SER A 194 15.97 22.79 -3.38
N VAL A 195 16.67 21.68 -3.15
CA VAL A 195 16.41 20.74 -2.05
C VAL A 195 17.54 20.74 -1.02
N PHE A 196 18.78 21.06 -1.40
CA PHE A 196 19.93 21.08 -0.50
C PHE A 196 20.70 22.40 -0.54
N GLU A 197 21.26 22.75 0.60
CA GLU A 197 22.26 23.79 0.79
C GLU A 197 23.51 23.13 1.39
N CYS A 198 24.64 23.21 0.69
CA CYS A 198 25.87 22.52 1.09
C CYS A 198 26.97 23.51 1.44
N THR A 199 27.62 23.29 2.58
CA THR A 199 28.90 23.91 2.94
C THR A 199 30.01 23.03 2.37
N ILE A 200 30.80 23.61 1.47
CA ILE A 200 31.82 22.92 0.70
C ILE A 200 33.18 23.51 1.11
N GLU A 201 34.10 22.68 1.58
CA GLU A 201 35.47 23.11 1.88
C GLU A 201 36.35 23.04 0.63
N ASP A 202 36.29 21.91 -0.10
CA ASP A 202 37.13 21.67 -1.27
C ASP A 202 36.33 21.17 -2.48
N LEU A 203 36.82 21.56 -3.66
CA LEU A 203 36.29 21.16 -4.96
C LEU A 203 37.36 20.44 -5.78
N GLY A 204 36.94 19.37 -6.45
CA GLY A 204 37.78 18.64 -7.39
C GLY A 204 38.12 19.41 -8.65
N PRO A 205 38.96 18.81 -9.52
CA PRO A 205 39.36 19.43 -10.77
C PRO A 205 38.12 19.72 -11.65
N PRO A 206 38.14 20.82 -12.44
CA PRO A 206 37.05 21.16 -13.33
C PRO A 206 36.93 20.15 -14.47
N LEU A 207 35.72 19.62 -14.65
CA LEU A 207 35.31 18.76 -15.75
C LEU A 207 34.43 19.56 -16.71
N ASP A 208 34.84 19.68 -17.96
CA ASP A 208 34.06 20.37 -18.98
C ASP A 208 33.03 19.41 -19.61
N CYS A 209 31.77 19.54 -19.20
CA CYS A 209 30.65 18.73 -19.69
C CYS A 209 30.09 19.22 -21.03
N ARG A 210 30.66 20.27 -21.63
CA ARG A 210 30.37 20.61 -23.04
C ARG A 210 30.87 19.51 -23.98
N ASP A 211 31.94 18.81 -23.60
CA ASP A 211 32.30 17.53 -24.20
C ASP A 211 31.65 16.39 -23.40
N LYS A 212 30.71 15.68 -24.03
CA LYS A 212 30.01 14.56 -23.41
C LYS A 212 30.96 13.50 -22.85
N ARG A 213 32.13 13.29 -23.46
CA ARG A 213 33.09 12.23 -23.05
C ARG A 213 33.58 12.41 -21.62
N ASN A 214 33.62 13.64 -21.14
CA ASN A 214 34.06 13.95 -19.78
C ASN A 214 32.99 13.68 -18.73
N CYS A 215 31.70 13.60 -19.14
CA CYS A 215 30.57 13.59 -18.21
C CYS A 215 29.61 12.39 -18.34
N ILE A 216 29.94 11.40 -19.19
CA ILE A 216 29.19 10.15 -19.31
C ILE A 216 29.28 9.23 -18.07
N THR A 217 30.32 9.38 -17.25
CA THR A 217 30.61 8.55 -16.07
C THR A 217 30.55 9.35 -14.76
N LEU A 218 29.95 10.55 -14.76
CA LEU A 218 29.82 11.32 -13.53
C LEU A 218 29.05 10.52 -12.49
N LYS A 219 29.67 10.39 -11.30
CA LYS A 219 29.10 9.73 -10.13
C LYS A 219 29.38 10.57 -8.88
N GLY A 220 28.33 10.94 -8.17
CA GLY A 220 28.40 11.74 -6.94
C GLY A 220 27.86 13.16 -7.12
N TYR A 221 28.29 14.07 -6.25
CA TYR A 221 27.80 15.45 -6.23
C TYR A 221 28.75 16.38 -6.98
N PHE A 222 28.18 17.23 -7.83
CA PHE A 222 28.92 18.17 -8.68
C PHE A 222 28.32 19.56 -8.57
N MET A 223 29.16 20.57 -8.37
CA MET A 223 28.78 21.96 -8.53
C MET A 223 29.18 22.41 -9.93
N CYS A 224 28.19 22.79 -10.73
CA CYS A 224 28.38 23.14 -12.14
C CYS A 224 28.09 24.63 -12.37
N GLU A 225 28.89 25.23 -13.23
CA GLU A 225 28.72 26.60 -13.68
C GLU A 225 28.95 26.65 -15.20
N HIS A 226 27.89 26.95 -15.96
CA HIS A 226 27.91 27.01 -17.44
C HIS A 226 28.54 25.76 -18.10
N GLY A 227 28.17 24.57 -17.61
CA GLY A 227 28.65 23.29 -18.15
C GLY A 227 30.03 22.84 -17.65
N VAL A 228 30.73 23.64 -16.82
CA VAL A 228 31.95 23.21 -16.14
C VAL A 228 31.58 22.73 -14.73
N CYS A 229 31.75 21.44 -14.48
CA CYS A 229 31.36 20.78 -13.24
C CYS A 229 32.59 20.44 -12.38
N ARG A 230 32.53 20.72 -11.08
CA ARG A 230 33.56 20.32 -10.11
C ARG A 230 32.94 19.36 -9.10
N GLN A 231 33.60 18.24 -8.86
CA GLN A 231 33.15 17.27 -7.86
C GLN A 231 33.29 17.84 -6.46
N LEU A 232 32.31 17.62 -5.58
CA LEU A 232 32.44 17.92 -4.16
C LEU A 232 33.36 16.87 -3.52
N ILE A 233 34.51 17.31 -2.99
CA ILE A 233 35.47 16.45 -2.31
C ILE A 233 35.21 16.54 -0.81
N TRP A 234 35.18 15.38 -0.14
CA TRP A 234 35.02 15.34 1.32
C TRP A 234 36.21 16.06 1.99
N PRO A 235 35.99 16.90 3.00
CA PRO A 235 34.74 17.08 3.75
C PRO A 235 33.77 18.12 3.13
N TRP A 236 32.50 17.74 3.10
CA TRP A 236 31.38 18.64 2.79
C TRP A 236 30.19 18.26 3.65
N HIS A 237 29.35 19.23 3.98
CA HIS A 237 28.13 19.03 4.75
C HIS A 237 26.95 19.64 4.00
N CYS A 238 25.92 18.85 3.72
CA CYS A 238 24.71 19.31 3.02
C CYS A 238 23.51 19.24 3.96
N GLU A 239 22.81 20.35 4.14
CA GLU A 239 21.54 20.43 4.85
C GLU A 239 20.38 20.56 3.87
N ARG A 240 19.18 20.11 4.28
CA ARG A 240 17.98 20.26 3.46
C ARG A 240 17.52 21.72 3.47
N ARG A 241 17.29 22.26 2.28
CA ARG A 241 16.68 23.57 2.09
C ARG A 241 15.18 23.47 2.34
N CYS A 242 14.78 23.71 3.58
CA CYS A 242 13.38 23.79 3.99
C CYS A 242 12.91 25.24 4.08
N PRO A 243 11.63 25.54 3.77
CA PRO A 243 11.02 26.81 4.14
C PRO A 243 11.16 27.02 5.66
N SER A 244 11.56 28.21 6.09
CA SER A 244 11.62 28.50 7.52
C SER A 244 10.21 28.55 8.12
N LEU A 245 10.04 27.92 9.28
CA LEU A 245 8.80 27.97 10.05
C LEU A 245 8.72 29.30 10.80
N THR A 246 7.53 29.89 10.86
CA THR A 246 7.31 31.08 11.69
C THR A 246 7.16 30.65 13.15
N THR A 247 8.04 31.15 14.02
CA THR A 247 8.11 30.85 15.47
C THR A 247 7.78 32.07 16.32
N ASN A 248 7.06 33.05 15.75
CA ASN A 248 6.65 34.27 16.43
C ASN A 248 5.80 34.01 17.69
N ASP A 249 5.67 35.03 18.53
CA ASP A 249 4.85 35.03 19.77
C ASP A 249 3.38 34.66 19.56
N LYS A 250 2.91 34.68 18.32
CA LYS A 250 1.54 34.30 17.94
C LYS A 250 1.32 32.79 17.87
N GLN A 251 2.36 31.97 17.84
CA GLN A 251 2.26 30.52 17.67
C GLN A 251 2.50 29.81 18.99
N ASN A 252 1.63 28.89 19.42
CA ASN A 252 1.77 28.17 20.69
C ASN A 252 1.83 26.64 20.53
N VAL A 253 1.66 26.13 19.30
CA VAL A 253 1.77 24.70 18.97
C VAL A 253 2.66 24.50 17.75
N ILE A 254 3.55 23.51 17.80
CA ILE A 254 4.31 23.00 16.64
C ILE A 254 4.14 21.47 16.57
N LEU A 255 3.60 20.96 15.47
CA LEU A 255 3.46 19.53 15.21
C LEU A 255 4.39 19.09 14.08
N LEU A 256 5.12 18.00 14.30
CA LEU A 256 6.01 17.38 13.31
C LEU A 256 5.33 16.13 12.75
N SER A 257 5.26 15.99 11.44
CA SER A 257 4.64 14.84 10.75
C SER A 257 5.51 14.39 9.58
N GLY A 258 6.54 13.60 9.88
CA GLY A 258 7.52 13.22 8.87
C GLY A 258 8.27 14.45 8.38
N ASP A 259 8.26 14.70 7.07
CA ASP A 259 8.89 15.88 6.44
C ASP A 259 8.03 17.16 6.53
N ARG A 260 6.85 17.09 7.15
CA ARG A 260 5.91 18.19 7.31
C ARG A 260 5.98 18.77 8.72
N MET A 261 5.98 20.10 8.83
CA MET A 261 5.84 20.81 10.10
C MET A 261 4.66 21.76 10.02
N LEU A 262 3.87 21.76 11.09
CA LEU A 262 2.73 22.63 11.24
C LEU A 262 2.92 23.49 12.49
N SER A 263 2.74 24.79 12.35
CA SER A 263 2.72 25.77 13.45
C SER A 263 1.35 26.42 13.50
N ALA A 264 0.75 26.49 14.69
CA ALA A 264 -0.57 27.09 14.87
C ALA A 264 -0.72 27.75 16.25
N ASN A 265 -1.69 28.65 16.34
CA ASN A 265 -2.19 29.20 17.59
C ASN A 265 -3.49 28.52 17.98
N CYS A 266 -3.49 27.60 18.94
CA CYS A 266 -4.66 26.83 19.35
C CYS A 266 -5.03 27.11 20.81
N ASP A 267 -6.32 26.95 21.15
CA ASP A 267 -6.82 27.23 22.50
C ASP A 267 -6.68 26.01 23.43
N ILE A 268 -6.93 24.82 22.89
CA ILE A 268 -6.97 23.58 23.67
C ILE A 268 -6.57 22.38 22.81
N ALA A 269 -5.84 21.44 23.42
CA ALA A 269 -5.58 20.11 22.89
C ALA A 269 -6.27 19.07 23.79
N ILE A 270 -7.11 18.24 23.20
CA ILE A 270 -7.82 17.15 23.87
C ILE A 270 -7.42 15.82 23.24
N LYS A 271 -7.53 14.74 24.03
CA LYS A 271 -7.40 13.38 23.50
C LYS A 271 -8.57 13.09 22.56
N ALA A 272 -8.27 12.73 21.31
CA ALA A 272 -9.31 12.36 20.35
C ALA A 272 -9.99 11.06 20.81
N ALA A 273 -11.31 11.00 20.72
CA ALA A 273 -12.08 9.83 21.14
C ALA A 273 -11.79 8.67 20.18
N THR A 274 -11.07 7.66 20.65
CA THR A 274 -11.03 6.35 19.97
C THR A 274 -12.35 5.62 20.24
N SER A 275 -12.76 4.73 19.34
CA SER A 275 -14.01 3.95 19.41
C SER A 275 -14.19 3.11 20.69
N ILE A 276 -13.19 3.08 21.57
CA ILE A 276 -13.08 2.20 22.74
C ILE A 276 -13.16 2.98 24.07
N THR A 277 -12.85 4.29 24.10
CA THR A 277 -12.90 5.09 25.34
C THR A 277 -13.52 6.47 25.10
N SER A 278 -14.63 6.75 25.77
CA SER A 278 -15.39 8.00 25.66
C SER A 278 -14.83 9.17 26.49
N ASP A 279 -13.70 8.98 27.16
CA ASP A 279 -13.14 9.98 28.06
C ASP A 279 -12.32 11.02 27.27
N LYS A 280 -12.93 12.18 27.06
CA LYS A 280 -12.24 13.37 26.53
C LYS A 280 -11.38 13.99 27.62
N GLU A 281 -10.16 13.49 27.73
CA GLU A 281 -9.14 14.06 28.63
C GLU A 281 -8.49 15.30 27.99
N THR A 282 -8.40 16.40 28.73
CA THR A 282 -7.71 17.62 28.27
C THR A 282 -6.21 17.46 28.47
N ILE A 283 -5.45 17.51 27.39
CA ILE A 283 -3.99 17.28 27.40
C ILE A 283 -3.24 18.59 27.64
N TRP A 284 -3.69 19.67 27.01
CA TRP A 284 -3.06 20.98 27.13
C TRP A 284 -4.09 22.08 26.84
N ARG A 285 -3.89 23.26 27.43
CA ARG A 285 -4.72 24.45 27.23
C ARG A 285 -3.83 25.68 27.22
N ASP A 286 -4.13 26.63 26.36
CA ASP A 286 -3.50 27.95 26.39
C ASP A 286 -3.94 28.69 27.67
N VAL A 287 -3.04 28.79 28.64
CA VAL A 287 -3.24 29.59 29.85
C VAL A 287 -2.50 30.91 29.64
N GLN A 288 -3.19 32.04 29.68
CA GLN A 288 -2.60 33.35 29.35
C GLN A 288 -1.34 33.72 30.15
N ASN A 289 -1.14 33.13 31.33
CA ASN A 289 0.04 33.35 32.17
C ASN A 289 1.26 32.47 31.81
N ASP A 290 1.11 31.48 30.92
CA ASP A 290 2.16 30.53 30.52
C ASP A 290 2.47 30.59 29.01
N ARG A 291 2.35 31.79 28.42
CA ARG A 291 2.74 32.04 27.02
C ARG A 291 4.23 31.89 26.77
N ASN A 292 5.03 31.51 27.76
CA ASN A 292 6.47 31.33 27.62
C ASN A 292 6.86 29.97 27.05
N ALA A 293 5.90 29.07 26.81
CA ALA A 293 6.18 27.76 26.23
C ALA A 293 5.31 27.45 25.00
N ILE A 294 5.78 26.49 24.21
CA ILE A 294 5.16 26.00 22.98
C ILE A 294 4.98 24.49 23.12
N LEU A 295 3.77 24.00 22.86
CA LEU A 295 3.50 22.58 22.79
C LEU A 295 4.12 22.01 21.51
N MET A 296 5.03 21.05 21.65
CA MET A 296 5.61 20.34 20.51
C MET A 296 5.35 18.84 20.62
N ALA A 297 4.98 18.21 19.50
CA ALA A 297 4.80 16.76 19.40
C ALA A 297 5.10 16.25 17.99
N SER A 298 5.48 14.97 17.89
CA SER A 298 5.70 14.29 16.62
C SER A 298 4.59 13.29 16.36
N CYS A 299 3.77 13.53 15.33
CA CYS A 299 2.59 12.75 15.00
C CYS A 299 2.79 12.00 13.68
N THR A 300 2.17 10.84 13.53
CA THR A 300 2.24 10.07 12.28
C THR A 300 1.37 10.69 11.19
N SER A 301 0.23 11.28 11.56
CA SER A 301 -0.62 12.01 10.62
C SER A 301 -1.15 13.30 11.23
N VAL A 302 -1.32 14.33 10.40
CA VAL A 302 -1.91 15.61 10.79
C VAL A 302 -2.88 16.03 9.70
N LYS A 303 -4.15 16.25 10.05
CA LYS A 303 -5.22 16.67 9.15
C LYS A 303 -5.79 17.98 9.65
N LEU A 304 -6.06 18.90 8.72
CA LEU A 304 -6.77 20.13 9.03
C LEU A 304 -8.20 19.99 8.59
N ARG A 305 -9.11 20.31 9.51
CA ARG A 305 -10.53 20.38 9.26
C ARG A 305 -11.00 21.78 9.59
N GLN A 306 -11.67 22.43 8.65
CA GLN A 306 -12.24 23.74 8.90
C GLN A 306 -13.64 23.58 9.49
N GLU A 307 -13.91 24.27 10.60
CA GLU A 307 -15.22 24.23 11.24
C GLU A 307 -16.09 25.34 10.65
N VAL A 308 -17.19 24.94 10.00
CA VAL A 308 -18.03 25.83 9.17
C VAL A 308 -18.78 26.86 10.01
N GLU A 309 -19.11 26.54 11.26
CA GLU A 309 -19.94 27.39 12.13
C GLU A 309 -19.14 28.43 12.94
N SER A 310 -17.88 28.13 13.29
CA SER A 310 -17.04 28.98 14.14
C SER A 310 -15.97 29.74 13.35
N GLY A 311 -15.73 29.36 12.08
CA GLY A 311 -14.62 29.87 11.27
C GLY A 311 -13.24 29.50 11.80
N SER A 312 -13.16 28.70 12.86
CA SER A 312 -11.92 28.23 13.46
C SER A 312 -11.50 26.89 12.85
N SER A 313 -10.20 26.67 12.78
CA SER A 313 -9.66 25.41 12.27
C SER A 313 -9.47 24.41 13.41
N VAL A 314 -9.80 23.16 13.14
CA VAL A 314 -9.53 22.01 14.00
C VAL A 314 -8.38 21.22 13.40
N ILE A 315 -7.41 20.85 14.22
CA ILE A 315 -6.28 20.03 13.81
C ILE A 315 -6.47 18.64 14.44
N GLU A 316 -6.64 17.64 13.60
CA GLU A 316 -6.70 16.23 13.99
C GLU A 316 -5.31 15.62 13.77
N ALA A 317 -4.63 15.25 14.83
CA ALA A 317 -3.31 14.63 14.76
C ALA A 317 -3.35 13.21 15.33
N GLY A 318 -2.97 12.23 14.52
CA GLY A 318 -3.00 10.82 14.89
C GLY A 318 -1.63 10.31 15.34
N ASP A 319 -1.64 9.48 16.38
CA ASP A 319 -0.46 8.79 16.90
C ASP A 319 0.71 9.75 17.19
N CYS A 320 0.47 10.68 18.11
CA CYS A 320 1.46 11.65 18.56
C CYS A 320 2.34 11.09 19.68
N VAL A 321 3.65 11.34 19.55
CA VAL A 321 4.71 10.94 20.48
C VAL A 321 5.65 12.12 20.77
N ASN A 322 6.49 11.97 21.80
CA ASN A 322 7.47 12.97 22.24
C ASN A 322 6.81 14.31 22.58
N GLY A 323 5.71 14.28 23.35
CA GLY A 323 5.01 15.49 23.75
C GLY A 323 5.83 16.31 24.74
N THR A 324 6.04 17.58 24.40
CA THR A 324 6.93 18.48 25.15
C THR A 324 6.34 19.87 25.25
N LEU A 325 6.63 20.53 26.36
CA LEU A 325 6.27 21.93 26.57
C LEU A 325 7.56 22.76 26.51
N MET A 326 7.95 23.16 25.31
CA MET A 326 9.25 23.76 25.01
C MET A 326 9.27 25.25 25.36
N PRO A 327 10.22 25.73 26.19
CA PRO A 327 10.37 27.17 26.43
C PRO A 327 10.70 27.93 25.14
N ARG A 328 9.99 29.05 24.90
CA ARG A 328 10.15 29.88 23.70
C ARG A 328 11.56 30.43 23.52
N GLN A 329 12.26 30.72 24.61
CA GLN A 329 13.61 31.32 24.56
C GLN A 329 14.64 30.39 23.91
N ILE A 330 14.34 29.08 23.82
CA ILE A 330 15.21 28.08 23.23
C ILE A 330 14.99 28.00 21.71
N LEU A 331 13.81 28.38 21.23
CA LEU A 331 13.50 28.35 19.80
C LEU A 331 14.07 29.60 19.11
N PRO A 332 14.69 29.47 17.91
CA PRO A 332 15.15 30.62 17.17
C PRO A 332 13.96 31.50 16.78
N GLY A 333 14.02 32.81 17.05
CA GLY A 333 13.01 33.79 16.64
C GLY A 333 13.53 34.73 15.55
N PRO A 334 12.68 35.30 14.67
CA PRO A 334 11.23 35.07 14.42
C PRO A 334 10.91 33.91 13.46
N LYS A 335 11.94 33.36 12.81
CA LYS A 335 11.82 32.22 11.89
C LYS A 335 12.90 31.20 12.26
N ALA A 336 12.52 29.92 12.27
CA ALA A 336 13.42 28.83 12.54
C ALA A 336 13.49 27.85 11.36
N ASN A 337 14.68 27.32 11.11
CA ASN A 337 14.89 26.30 10.09
C ASN A 337 14.38 24.93 10.58
N TYR A 338 13.97 24.08 9.65
CA TYR A 338 13.50 22.72 9.95
C TYR A 338 14.52 21.92 10.75
N THR A 339 15.77 21.91 10.30
CA THR A 339 16.87 21.19 10.95
C THR A 339 17.01 21.61 12.41
N SER A 340 17.04 22.93 12.67
CA SER A 340 17.15 23.47 14.03
C SER A 340 15.97 23.07 14.92
N ILE A 341 14.74 23.10 14.42
CA ILE A 341 13.56 22.66 15.18
C ILE A 341 13.66 21.17 15.51
N HIS A 342 14.02 20.34 14.53
CA HIS A 342 14.14 18.90 14.70
C HIS A 342 15.24 18.55 15.72
N ASP A 343 16.38 19.23 15.66
CA ASP A 343 17.50 19.04 16.58
C ASP A 343 17.17 19.49 18.01
N ILE A 344 16.53 20.65 18.16
CA ILE A 344 16.05 21.14 19.46
C ILE A 344 15.05 20.16 20.06
N PHE A 345 14.09 19.72 19.25
CA PHE A 345 13.06 18.78 19.68
C PHE A 345 13.64 17.41 20.08
N GLY A 346 14.58 16.89 19.29
CA GLY A 346 15.24 15.62 19.58
C GLY A 346 16.13 15.66 20.82
N ASN A 347 16.97 16.70 20.96
CA ASN A 347 17.96 16.78 22.04
C ASN A 347 17.39 17.29 23.36
N LEU A 348 16.49 18.28 23.32
CA LEU A 348 15.96 18.93 24.53
C LEU A 348 14.55 18.44 24.88
N GLY A 349 13.85 17.76 23.98
CA GLY A 349 12.48 17.31 24.22
C GLY A 349 12.35 16.46 25.48
N HIS A 350 13.27 15.52 25.70
CA HIS A 350 13.27 14.67 26.90
C HIS A 350 13.39 15.44 28.22
N LYS A 351 13.97 16.64 28.22
CA LYS A 351 14.11 17.49 29.42
C LYS A 351 12.81 18.22 29.76
N PHE A 352 12.00 18.53 28.74
CA PHE A 352 10.76 19.30 28.87
C PHE A 352 9.53 18.43 28.57
N LYS A 353 9.53 17.18 29.06
CA LYS A 353 8.40 16.25 28.89
C LYS A 353 7.11 16.91 29.37
N LEU A 354 6.03 16.72 28.61
CA LEU A 354 4.69 17.12 29.02
C LEU A 354 4.20 16.17 30.13
N ASP A 355 4.56 16.45 31.39
CA ASP A 355 4.05 15.74 32.57
C ASP A 355 3.09 16.64 33.35
N GLN A 356 1.79 16.37 33.26
CA GLN A 356 0.82 17.01 34.13
C GLN A 356 0.78 16.27 35.47
N HIS A 357 1.64 16.70 36.37
CA HIS A 357 1.49 16.49 37.81
C HIS A 357 1.60 15.04 38.32
N GLY A 358 2.72 14.35 38.07
CA GLY A 358 3.21 13.31 38.98
C GLY A 358 2.30 12.10 39.17
N LYS A 359 1.35 11.87 38.26
CA LYS A 359 0.43 10.71 38.28
C LYS A 359 0.97 9.51 37.48
N GLY A 360 2.22 9.54 37.05
CA GLY A 360 2.87 8.42 36.33
C GLY A 360 2.22 8.06 35.00
N HIS A 361 1.19 8.80 34.54
CA HIS A 361 0.52 8.58 33.27
C HIS A 361 0.93 9.68 32.30
N GLN A 362 1.72 9.30 31.31
CA GLN A 362 2.21 10.24 30.33
C GLN A 362 1.12 10.54 29.29
N LEU A 363 0.69 11.80 29.19
CA LEU A 363 -0.40 12.23 28.29
C LEU A 363 -0.03 12.01 26.81
N ILE A 364 1.20 12.32 26.44
CA ILE A 364 1.79 12.03 25.12
C ILE A 364 3.10 11.28 25.34
N PRO A 365 3.14 9.96 25.10
CA PRO A 365 4.29 9.13 25.43
C PRO A 365 5.51 9.49 24.58
N PHE A 366 6.71 9.22 25.11
CA PHE A 366 7.92 9.28 24.29
C PHE A 366 8.10 7.96 23.54
N ASP A 367 8.67 8.05 22.33
CA ASP A 367 8.91 6.89 21.47
C ASP A 367 9.72 5.80 22.20
N SER A 368 10.81 6.18 22.85
CA SER A 368 11.70 5.32 23.64
C SER A 368 11.00 4.56 24.75
N ASP A 369 9.95 5.14 25.34
CA ASP A 369 9.20 4.56 26.45
C ASP A 369 8.15 3.51 25.97
N ILE A 370 7.85 3.47 24.66
CA ILE A 370 6.79 2.62 24.07
C ILE A 370 7.28 1.66 22.96
N ILE A 371 8.59 1.53 22.77
CA ILE A 371 9.18 0.56 21.83
C ILE A 371 8.92 -0.88 22.31
N ILE A 372 8.55 -1.74 21.36
CA ILE A 372 8.37 -3.18 21.54
C ILE A 372 9.57 -3.92 20.97
N TYR A 373 9.91 -3.66 19.69
CA TYR A 373 11.06 -4.26 19.00
C TYR A 373 11.91 -3.17 18.38
N ASN A 374 13.21 -3.19 18.67
CA ASN A 374 14.15 -2.22 18.09
C ASN A 374 14.34 -2.43 16.58
N LYS A 375 14.34 -3.68 16.13
CA LYS A 375 14.57 -4.02 14.73
C LYS A 375 14.00 -5.40 14.40
N THR A 376 13.09 -5.45 13.44
CA THR A 376 12.50 -6.70 12.92
C THR A 376 12.24 -6.60 11.42
N LYS A 377 12.03 -7.75 10.76
CA LYS A 377 11.76 -7.82 9.32
C LYS A 377 10.38 -7.24 9.01
N LEU A 378 10.31 -6.32 8.06
CA LEU A 378 9.05 -5.80 7.56
C LEU A 378 8.65 -6.55 6.30
N LEU A 379 7.49 -7.21 6.34
CA LEU A 379 6.93 -7.94 5.20
C LEU A 379 5.59 -7.32 4.79
N ILE A 380 5.17 -7.47 3.55
CA ILE A 380 3.82 -7.06 3.16
C ILE A 380 2.74 -7.91 3.85
N ASN A 381 2.97 -9.22 3.91
CA ASN A 381 2.12 -10.23 4.53
C ASN A 381 3.00 -11.35 5.12
N THR A 382 2.39 -12.40 5.65
CA THR A 382 3.11 -13.52 6.29
C THR A 382 4.00 -14.32 5.33
N GLU A 383 3.78 -14.22 4.01
CA GLU A 383 4.57 -14.91 2.97
C GLU A 383 5.54 -13.99 2.23
N ALA A 384 5.54 -12.70 2.57
CA ALA A 384 6.24 -11.62 1.87
C ALA A 384 5.92 -11.54 0.36
N CYS A 385 4.81 -12.11 -0.11
CA CYS A 385 4.57 -12.29 -1.54
C CYS A 385 3.12 -12.07 -1.95
N ILE A 386 2.95 -11.54 -3.17
CA ILE A 386 1.67 -11.22 -3.80
C ILE A 386 1.61 -11.81 -5.21
N ASN A 387 0.42 -12.30 -5.60
CA ASN A 387 0.14 -12.89 -6.92
C ASN A 387 -0.90 -12.06 -7.70
N THR A 388 -0.86 -10.73 -7.58
CA THR A 388 -1.77 -9.84 -8.28
C THR A 388 -1.03 -9.13 -9.41
N LEU A 389 -1.73 -8.84 -10.51
CA LEU A 389 -1.20 -8.04 -11.61
C LEU A 389 -1.28 -6.53 -11.32
N GLN A 390 -1.28 -6.14 -10.03
CA GLN A 390 -1.60 -4.78 -9.58
C GLN A 390 -0.39 -3.98 -9.07
N GLU A 391 0.83 -4.50 -9.22
CA GLU A 391 2.09 -3.83 -8.80
C GLU A 391 2.07 -3.40 -7.32
N GLU A 392 1.47 -4.24 -6.47
CA GLU A 392 1.26 -3.94 -5.06
C GLU A 392 2.58 -3.89 -4.28
N CYS A 393 3.58 -4.67 -4.70
CA CYS A 393 4.91 -4.59 -4.11
C CYS A 393 5.60 -3.27 -4.41
N THR A 394 5.40 -2.69 -5.60
CA THR A 394 6.00 -1.39 -5.88
C THR A 394 5.38 -0.31 -5.00
N GLU A 395 4.05 -0.30 -4.85
CA GLU A 395 3.37 0.60 -3.92
C GLU A 395 3.83 0.39 -2.47
N PHE A 396 3.98 -0.87 -2.05
CA PHE A 396 4.51 -1.18 -0.73
C PHE A 396 5.89 -0.57 -0.50
N TYR A 397 6.81 -0.69 -1.45
CA TYR A 397 8.12 -0.06 -1.31
C TYR A 397 8.02 1.47 -1.33
N LEU A 398 7.14 2.07 -2.13
CA LEU A 398 6.95 3.53 -2.13
C LEU A 398 6.46 4.06 -0.78
N ASP A 399 5.56 3.33 -0.12
CA ASP A 399 4.93 3.78 1.13
C ASP A 399 5.76 3.47 2.39
N HIS A 400 6.75 2.57 2.32
CA HIS A 400 7.41 2.00 3.51
C HIS A 400 8.94 2.01 3.47
N ARG A 401 9.60 2.44 2.39
CA ARG A 401 11.07 2.29 2.26
C ARG A 401 11.91 3.35 2.95
N ARG A 402 11.35 4.51 3.32
CA ARG A 402 12.16 5.64 3.81
C ARG A 402 12.69 5.32 5.20
N ASP A 403 14.00 5.09 5.28
CA ASP A 403 14.73 4.78 6.51
C ASP A 403 15.43 5.99 7.15
N GLY A 404 15.18 7.18 6.59
CA GLY A 404 15.75 8.44 7.05
C GLY A 404 17.13 8.76 6.48
N ARG A 405 17.63 7.96 5.52
CA ARG A 405 18.78 8.37 4.71
C ARG A 405 18.47 9.65 3.92
N ASN A 406 19.52 10.39 3.55
CA ASN A 406 19.43 11.67 2.84
C ASN A 406 18.62 12.76 3.58
N TYR A 407 18.70 12.76 4.91
CA TYR A 407 18.00 13.71 5.79
C TYR A 407 16.47 13.68 5.63
N SER A 408 15.90 12.61 5.08
CA SER A 408 14.45 12.41 4.99
C SER A 408 13.88 11.97 6.33
N ALA A 409 12.58 12.19 6.55
CA ALA A 409 11.91 11.55 7.66
C ALA A 409 11.72 10.05 7.39
N ARG A 410 11.77 9.25 8.46
CA ARG A 410 11.45 7.82 8.42
C ARG A 410 9.95 7.60 8.19
N ASP A 411 9.61 6.60 7.40
CA ASP A 411 8.22 6.18 7.21
C ASP A 411 7.66 5.59 8.49
N ARG A 412 6.49 6.09 8.92
CA ARG A 412 5.72 5.61 10.06
C ARG A 412 4.34 5.17 9.58
N PHE A 413 3.95 3.94 9.90
CA PHE A 413 2.73 3.34 9.38
C PHE A 413 2.17 2.28 10.34
N PRO A 414 0.87 1.99 10.28
CA PRO A 414 0.28 0.91 11.04
C PRO A 414 0.79 -0.45 10.55
N CYS A 415 1.10 -1.34 11.48
CA CYS A 415 1.57 -2.70 11.21
C CYS A 415 1.09 -3.68 12.29
N PHE A 416 1.20 -4.96 11.99
CA PHE A 416 0.83 -6.05 12.88
C PHE A 416 2.06 -6.80 13.33
N TYR A 417 2.10 -7.14 14.61
CA TYR A 417 3.24 -7.79 15.24
C TYR A 417 2.79 -9.00 16.06
N THR A 418 3.74 -9.87 16.33
CA THR A 418 3.55 -11.06 17.15
C THR A 418 4.09 -10.76 18.56
N PRO A 419 3.28 -10.85 19.63
CA PRO A 419 3.76 -10.64 21.00
C PRO A 419 4.75 -11.71 21.49
N ASN A 420 4.71 -12.90 20.88
CA ASN A 420 5.47 -14.07 21.33
C ASN A 420 6.87 -14.17 20.71
N HIS A 421 7.14 -13.50 19.58
CA HIS A 421 8.45 -13.55 18.91
C HIS A 421 8.68 -12.33 18.01
N GLU A 422 9.94 -11.99 17.74
CA GLU A 422 10.31 -10.81 16.92
C GLU A 422 10.65 -11.14 15.46
N ARG A 423 10.17 -12.27 14.91
CA ARG A 423 10.59 -12.79 13.60
C ARG A 423 10.32 -11.83 12.44
N PHE A 424 9.12 -11.26 12.40
CA PHE A 424 8.68 -10.33 11.37
C PHE A 424 7.43 -9.57 11.83
N VAL A 425 7.15 -8.47 11.14
CA VAL A 425 5.89 -7.70 11.19
C VAL A 425 5.32 -7.58 9.79
N THR A 426 3.99 -7.39 9.72
CA THR A 426 3.29 -7.26 8.44
C THR A 426 2.49 -5.97 8.37
N THR A 427 2.33 -5.40 7.17
CA THR A 427 1.44 -4.24 6.97
C THR A 427 0.02 -4.68 6.65
N ARG A 428 -0.14 -5.85 6.03
CA ARG A 428 -1.44 -6.46 5.75
C ARG A 428 -1.65 -7.69 6.62
N PHE A 429 -2.69 -7.64 7.42
CA PHE A 429 -3.17 -8.77 8.21
C PHE A 429 -4.63 -8.50 8.59
N SER A 430 -5.49 -9.51 8.42
CA SER A 430 -6.87 -9.44 8.91
C SER A 430 -7.42 -10.84 9.10
N ILE A 431 -7.48 -11.28 10.36
CA ILE A 431 -7.97 -12.63 10.67
C ILE A 431 -9.42 -12.84 10.21
N ASN A 432 -10.26 -11.80 10.31
CA ASN A 432 -11.67 -11.86 9.94
C ASN A 432 -11.83 -12.02 8.43
N GLN A 433 -11.09 -11.24 7.66
CA GLN A 433 -11.12 -11.31 6.21
C GLN A 433 -10.56 -12.65 5.71
N THR A 434 -9.43 -13.10 6.25
CA THR A 434 -8.82 -14.38 5.89
C THR A 434 -9.73 -15.56 6.20
N ARG A 435 -10.40 -15.56 7.37
CA ARG A 435 -11.40 -16.59 7.71
C ARG A 435 -12.59 -16.57 6.75
N TYR A 436 -13.11 -15.40 6.40
CA TYR A 436 -14.24 -15.28 5.49
C TYR A 436 -13.91 -15.77 4.08
N ILE A 437 -12.76 -15.35 3.53
CA ILE A 437 -12.28 -15.81 2.22
C ILE A 437 -12.06 -17.32 2.24
N PHE A 438 -11.41 -17.84 3.29
CA PHE A 438 -11.21 -19.27 3.47
C PHE A 438 -12.53 -20.05 3.47
N LEU A 439 -13.53 -19.59 4.22
CA LEU A 439 -14.83 -20.25 4.33
C LEU A 439 -15.57 -20.28 2.99
N ILE A 440 -15.61 -19.18 2.24
CA ILE A 440 -16.29 -19.13 0.94
C ILE A 440 -15.56 -19.99 -0.09
N SER A 441 -14.24 -19.85 -0.18
CA SER A 441 -13.40 -20.61 -1.10
C SER A 441 -13.45 -22.12 -0.82
N PHE A 442 -13.80 -22.54 0.39
CA PHE A 442 -14.02 -23.96 0.70
C PHE A 442 -15.48 -24.39 0.50
N ALA A 443 -16.43 -23.66 1.06
CA ALA A 443 -17.84 -24.04 1.08
C ALA A 443 -18.46 -24.10 -0.33
N VAL A 444 -18.13 -23.16 -1.22
CA VAL A 444 -18.73 -23.11 -2.56
C VAL A 444 -18.32 -24.32 -3.41
N PRO A 445 -17.02 -24.62 -3.63
CA PRO A 445 -16.64 -25.81 -4.41
C PRO A 445 -17.05 -27.12 -3.73
N ALA A 446 -16.95 -27.20 -2.40
CA ALA A 446 -17.34 -28.41 -1.66
C ALA A 446 -18.84 -28.70 -1.77
N SER A 447 -19.70 -27.68 -1.62
CA SER A 447 -21.15 -27.85 -1.76
C SER A 447 -21.55 -28.25 -3.19
N LEU A 448 -20.97 -27.60 -4.21
CA LEU A 448 -21.20 -27.97 -5.62
C LEU A 448 -20.74 -29.39 -5.92
N TRP A 449 -19.61 -29.83 -5.37
CA TRP A 449 -19.12 -31.19 -5.49
C TRP A 449 -20.08 -32.20 -4.84
N VAL A 450 -20.48 -31.99 -3.58
CA VAL A 450 -21.41 -32.87 -2.87
C VAL A 450 -22.76 -32.97 -3.58
N LEU A 451 -23.33 -31.83 -4.01
CA LEU A 451 -24.61 -31.80 -4.73
C LEU A 451 -24.52 -32.52 -6.08
N SER A 452 -23.43 -32.31 -6.81
CA SER A 452 -23.22 -32.97 -8.11
C SER A 452 -23.04 -34.48 -7.97
N CYS A 453 -22.21 -34.93 -7.02
CA CYS A 453 -22.03 -36.35 -6.74
C CYS A 453 -23.32 -37.02 -6.24
N SER A 454 -24.10 -36.33 -5.41
CA SER A 454 -25.42 -36.82 -4.93
C SER A 454 -26.41 -36.96 -6.08
N CYS A 455 -26.43 -36.00 -7.01
CA CYS A 455 -27.25 -36.06 -8.23
C CYS A 455 -26.84 -37.25 -9.11
N LEU A 456 -25.55 -37.41 -9.39
CA LEU A 456 -25.02 -38.53 -10.20
C LEU A 456 -25.33 -39.89 -9.56
N PHE A 457 -25.19 -40.01 -8.24
CA PHE A 457 -25.55 -41.22 -7.52
C PHE A 457 -27.06 -41.51 -7.60
N GLY A 458 -27.89 -40.48 -7.44
CA GLY A 458 -29.34 -40.58 -7.62
C GLY A 458 -29.71 -41.04 -9.04
N CYS A 459 -29.17 -40.39 -10.07
CA CYS A 459 -29.39 -40.78 -11.45
C CYS A 459 -28.91 -42.20 -11.75
N SER A 460 -27.78 -42.63 -11.20
CA SER A 460 -27.28 -44.01 -11.34
C SER A 460 -28.26 -45.06 -10.77
N LYS A 461 -28.98 -44.72 -9.69
CA LYS A 461 -29.99 -45.62 -9.11
C LYS A 461 -31.33 -45.57 -9.85
N MET A 462 -31.66 -44.44 -10.48
CA MET A 462 -32.94 -44.23 -11.15
C MET A 462 -32.93 -44.60 -12.64
N LEU A 463 -31.78 -44.56 -13.31
CA LEU A 463 -31.67 -44.86 -14.74
C LEU A 463 -31.29 -46.32 -14.95
N ARG A 464 -32.06 -47.00 -15.81
CA ARG A 464 -31.70 -48.32 -16.35
C ARG A 464 -31.40 -48.14 -17.84
N VAL A 465 -30.24 -48.63 -18.26
CA VAL A 465 -29.85 -48.68 -19.67
C VAL A 465 -30.22 -50.08 -20.18
N GLU A 466 -31.10 -50.15 -21.17
CA GLU A 466 -31.46 -51.38 -21.85
C GLU A 466 -30.43 -51.70 -22.96
N GLU A 467 -30.36 -52.95 -23.43
CA GLU A 467 -29.36 -53.41 -24.42
C GLU A 467 -29.45 -52.71 -25.79
N ASN A 468 -30.57 -52.03 -26.05
CA ASN A 468 -30.84 -51.19 -27.21
C ASN A 468 -30.31 -49.74 -27.07
N GLY A 469 -29.76 -49.36 -25.91
CA GLY A 469 -29.22 -48.01 -25.63
C GLY A 469 -30.26 -46.97 -25.19
N GLU A 470 -31.52 -47.37 -25.00
CA GLU A 470 -32.58 -46.48 -24.48
C GLU A 470 -32.43 -46.28 -22.95
N MET A 471 -32.59 -45.03 -22.48
CA MET A 471 -32.50 -44.68 -21.06
C MET A 471 -33.89 -44.55 -20.45
N ARG A 472 -34.28 -45.48 -19.55
CA ARG A 472 -35.59 -45.44 -18.88
C ARG A 472 -35.46 -45.13 -17.39
N VAL A 473 -36.33 -44.26 -16.88
CA VAL A 473 -36.42 -43.90 -15.45
C VAL A 473 -37.25 -44.95 -14.70
N ARG A 474 -36.72 -45.50 -13.60
CA ARG A 474 -37.38 -46.52 -12.76
C ARG A 474 -38.69 -46.08 -12.08
N CYS A 475 -39.06 -44.81 -12.16
CA CYS A 475 -40.27 -44.27 -11.54
C CYS A 475 -41.46 -44.24 -12.50
N ARG A 476 -42.09 -45.40 -12.69
CA ARG A 476 -43.54 -45.47 -12.92
C ARG A 476 -44.07 -46.75 -12.27
N LYS A 477 -44.66 -46.61 -11.07
CA LYS A 477 -45.66 -47.58 -10.60
C LYS A 477 -46.92 -47.32 -11.41
N GLU A 478 -47.38 -48.35 -12.12
CA GLU A 478 -48.67 -48.35 -12.80
C GLU A 478 -49.80 -48.04 -11.83
N LEU A 479 -50.74 -47.21 -12.27
CA LEU A 479 -52.09 -47.18 -11.74
C LEU A 479 -53.02 -47.32 -12.94
N PHE A 480 -53.46 -48.57 -13.14
CA PHE A 480 -54.61 -48.96 -13.94
C PHE A 480 -55.85 -48.17 -13.51
N VAL A 481 -56.61 -47.63 -14.47
CA VAL A 481 -58.08 -47.62 -14.44
C VAL A 481 -58.59 -47.84 -15.87
N GLU A 482 -59.65 -48.65 -15.91
CA GLU A 482 -60.29 -49.41 -16.97
C GLU A 482 -61.24 -48.58 -17.88
N ASP A 483 -61.35 -49.05 -19.13
CA ASP A 483 -62.46 -48.99 -20.11
C ASP A 483 -63.20 -47.70 -20.49
N SER A 484 -63.16 -47.35 -21.80
CA SER A 484 -64.35 -47.34 -22.68
C SER A 484 -64.02 -47.23 -24.19
N GLU A 485 -64.46 -48.23 -24.96
CA GLU A 485 -65.07 -48.24 -26.32
C GLU A 485 -64.57 -47.34 -27.50
N VAL A 486 -63.92 -47.99 -28.49
CA VAL A 486 -64.16 -48.07 -29.97
C VAL A 486 -65.09 -47.01 -30.64
N PRO A 487 -64.80 -46.39 -31.83
CA PRO A 487 -64.52 -47.12 -33.08
C PRO A 487 -63.49 -46.60 -34.09
N ALA A 488 -62.79 -47.61 -34.64
CA ALA A 488 -62.46 -47.88 -36.04
C ALA A 488 -62.40 -46.73 -37.08
N ARG A 489 -61.23 -46.57 -37.69
CA ARG A 489 -61.07 -46.20 -39.11
C ARG A 489 -59.94 -47.01 -39.74
N LYS A 490 -60.28 -47.92 -40.67
CA LYS A 490 -59.37 -48.46 -41.69
C LYS A 490 -59.26 -47.42 -42.83
N PRO A 491 -58.12 -47.34 -43.55
CA PRO A 491 -58.03 -48.17 -44.77
C PRO A 491 -56.64 -48.76 -45.09
N SER A 492 -56.70 -50.02 -45.53
CA SER A 492 -55.94 -50.68 -46.62
C SER A 492 -54.46 -50.35 -46.88
N VAL A 493 -53.59 -51.34 -46.67
CA VAL A 493 -52.31 -51.47 -47.41
C VAL A 493 -52.29 -52.79 -48.18
N LYS A 494 -52.14 -52.67 -49.50
CA LYS A 494 -51.95 -53.77 -50.45
C LYS A 494 -50.68 -54.56 -50.13
N ARG A 495 -50.81 -55.88 -50.05
CA ARG A 495 -49.69 -56.85 -50.05
C ARG A 495 -48.85 -56.69 -51.33
N ARG A 496 -47.53 -56.55 -51.16
CA ARG A 496 -46.56 -57.00 -52.16
C ARG A 496 -45.63 -58.01 -51.48
N SER A 497 -45.77 -59.24 -51.93
CA SER A 497 -44.99 -60.41 -51.52
C SER A 497 -43.55 -60.28 -52.03
N ILE A 498 -42.55 -60.48 -51.16
CA ILE A 498 -41.19 -60.81 -51.58
C ILE A 498 -40.85 -62.18 -50.97
N LYS A 499 -40.52 -63.11 -51.88
CA LYS A 499 -40.15 -64.51 -51.63
C LYS A 499 -38.90 -64.59 -50.75
N VAL A 500 -38.99 -65.38 -49.68
CA VAL A 500 -37.84 -65.97 -49.00
C VAL A 500 -37.49 -67.26 -49.73
N LYS A 501 -36.28 -67.34 -50.28
CA LYS A 501 -35.65 -68.61 -50.69
C LYS A 501 -34.67 -68.98 -49.58
N LYS A 502 -34.97 -70.07 -48.86
CA LYS A 502 -34.03 -70.70 -47.91
C LYS A 502 -33.11 -71.69 -48.66
N PRO A 503 -31.97 -72.05 -48.05
CA PRO A 503 -30.80 -72.63 -48.73
C PRO A 503 -30.87 -74.16 -48.75
N SER A 504 -30.06 -74.80 -49.62
CA SER A 504 -29.07 -75.84 -49.26
C SER A 504 -28.68 -76.71 -50.46
N VAL A 505 -27.37 -76.99 -50.52
CA VAL A 505 -26.62 -78.03 -51.26
C VAL A 505 -26.38 -77.78 -52.75
#